data_AF-A0A947L1N1-F1
#
_entry.id   AF-A0A947L1N1-F1
#
_cell.length_a   1.000
_cell.length_b   1.000
_cell.length_c   1.000
_cell.angle_alpha   90.00
_cell.angle_beta   90.00
_cell.angle_gamma   90.00
#
_symmetry.space_group_name_H-M   'P 1'
#
loop_
_entity.id
_entity.type
_entity.pdbx_description
1 polymer ?
#
loop_
_entity_poly.entity_id
_entity_poly.type
_entity_poly.pdbx_seq_one_letter_code
_entity_poly.pdbx_strand_id
1 'polypeptide(L)'
;MAPDGNPEGDDRPSGRTRILSEASSAAFRLRDDKVALQIWGTLSLIAVALMTLHVVTYLMLINQSFDNIKFLKRMHYLASVQVDNSIPEIFNHGMLFMAAFLFLVSFYEVRARILLIVSIFTGFAWVDDSMQYHERVGGHLAKHFEFMPLFGLRSVDVGELLAWSMAGVAMLPLFVWAYLGRRSGDANVFRLVALPLIALVACGVVFDMIHILFPNETLGLVLTILEDGGEMLAVAALVAVALTVLRNAKKVYAGTQT
;
A
#
# COMPACT_ATOMS: atom_id res chain seq x y z
N MET A 1 -58.03 28.37 47.69
CA MET A 1 -56.66 28.88 47.49
C MET A 1 -55.69 27.73 47.59
N ALA A 2 -55.18 27.32 46.43
CA ALA A 2 -54.03 26.46 46.17
C ALA A 2 -53.68 26.70 44.68
N PRO A 3 -52.47 26.44 44.17
CA PRO A 3 -51.14 26.49 44.80
C PRO A 3 -50.11 27.31 43.96
N ASP A 4 -48.87 27.32 44.45
CA ASP A 4 -47.62 27.77 43.82
C ASP A 4 -47.35 27.29 42.38
N GLY A 5 -46.49 28.01 41.65
CA GLY A 5 -45.86 27.50 40.42
C GLY A 5 -44.96 28.49 39.68
N ASN A 6 -43.66 28.46 39.99
CA ASN A 6 -42.56 29.10 39.25
C ASN A 6 -42.33 28.42 37.87
N PRO A 7 -41.67 29.07 36.91
CA PRO A 7 -40.53 28.39 36.31
C PRO A 7 -39.31 29.31 36.17
N GLU A 8 -38.29 29.04 36.99
CA GLU A 8 -36.90 29.42 36.73
C GLU A 8 -36.37 28.63 35.53
N GLY A 9 -35.72 29.33 34.61
CA GLY A 9 -35.02 28.74 33.47
C GLY A 9 -33.80 27.94 33.90
N ASP A 10 -33.77 26.66 33.53
CA ASP A 10 -32.59 25.81 33.60
C ASP A 10 -31.72 26.02 32.35
N ASP A 11 -30.97 27.13 32.34
CA ASP A 11 -29.89 27.37 31.39
C ASP A 11 -28.63 26.64 31.89
N ARG A 12 -28.64 25.31 31.81
CA ARG A 12 -27.41 24.52 31.95
C ARG A 12 -26.96 24.01 30.59
N PRO A 13 -25.76 24.38 30.11
CA PRO A 13 -25.20 23.74 28.94
C PRO A 13 -25.00 22.26 29.27
N SER A 14 -25.66 21.39 28.50
CA SER A 14 -25.64 19.96 28.71
C SER A 14 -24.19 19.44 28.68
N GLY A 15 -23.73 18.90 29.82
CA GLY A 15 -22.40 18.29 29.96
C GLY A 15 -22.14 17.12 28.99
N ARG A 16 -23.16 16.67 28.26
CA ARG A 16 -23.07 15.67 27.20
C ARG A 16 -22.37 16.17 25.94
N THR A 17 -22.43 17.47 25.65
CA THR A 17 -21.88 18.02 24.39
C THR A 17 -20.37 18.26 24.50
N ARG A 18 -19.84 18.45 25.71
CA ARG A 18 -18.40 18.67 25.94
C ARG A 18 -17.59 17.37 25.96
N ILE A 19 -18.16 16.28 26.47
CA ILE A 19 -17.47 14.97 26.54
C ILE A 19 -17.36 14.31 25.15
N LEU A 20 -18.30 14.59 24.24
CA LEU A 20 -18.27 14.05 22.88
C LEU A 20 -17.37 14.86 21.91
N SER A 21 -16.89 16.03 22.33
CA SER A 21 -16.08 16.95 21.51
C SER A 21 -14.58 16.91 21.84
N GLU A 22 -14.17 16.45 23.02
CA GLU A 22 -12.78 16.59 23.49
C GLU A 22 -12.04 15.26 23.72
N ALA A 23 -12.71 14.10 23.57
CA ALA A 23 -12.02 12.82 23.34
C ALA A 23 -11.55 12.72 21.87
N SER A 24 -10.89 13.79 21.42
CA SER A 24 -9.91 13.77 20.34
C SER A 24 -8.96 12.62 20.65
N SER A 25 -9.16 11.47 20.00
CA SER A 25 -8.06 10.53 19.82
C SER A 25 -6.93 11.37 19.24
N ALA A 26 -5.92 11.68 20.07
CA ALA A 26 -4.84 12.56 19.68
C ALA A 26 -4.35 12.04 18.33
N ALA A 27 -4.59 12.83 17.27
CA ALA A 27 -4.38 12.38 15.90
C ALA A 27 -2.88 12.13 15.76
N PHE A 28 -2.48 10.88 15.97
CA PHE A 28 -1.09 10.51 16.04
C PHE A 28 -0.53 10.56 14.63
N ARG A 29 0.47 11.44 14.43
CA ARG A 29 1.03 11.69 13.10
C ARG A 29 2.28 10.85 12.93
N LEU A 30 2.50 10.35 11.71
CA LEU A 30 3.75 9.68 11.32
C LEU A 30 4.98 10.54 11.68
N ARG A 31 4.86 11.88 11.58
CA ARG A 31 5.93 12.82 11.89
C ARG A 31 6.41 12.79 13.34
N ASP A 32 5.61 12.24 14.23
CA ASP A 32 5.93 12.17 15.66
C ASP A 32 6.79 10.93 15.99
N ASP A 33 6.84 9.92 15.10
CA ASP A 33 7.69 8.73 15.26
C ASP A 33 9.00 8.87 14.47
N LYS A 34 10.02 9.40 15.14
CA LYS A 34 11.36 9.59 14.56
C LYS A 34 11.99 8.29 14.04
N VAL A 35 11.72 7.16 14.69
CA VAL A 35 12.30 5.87 14.29
C VAL A 35 11.66 5.40 12.98
N ALA A 36 10.34 5.53 12.86
CA ALA A 36 9.65 5.19 11.62
C ALA A 36 10.05 6.11 10.47
N LEU A 37 10.23 7.41 10.72
CA LEU A 37 10.75 8.34 9.70
C LEU A 37 12.18 7.99 9.25
N GLN A 38 13.05 7.58 10.17
CA GLN A 38 14.41 7.15 9.84
C GLN A 38 14.41 5.88 8.99
N ILE A 39 13.55 4.91 9.33
CA ILE A 39 13.39 3.69 8.55
C ILE A 39 12.83 4.01 7.17
N TRP A 40 11.78 4.83 7.08
CA TRP A 40 11.24 5.28 5.80
C TRP A 40 12.31 5.93 4.92
N GLY A 41 13.08 6.87 5.48
CA GLY A 41 14.15 7.56 4.75
C GLY A 41 15.25 6.61 4.29
N THR A 42 15.61 5.62 5.12
CA THR A 42 16.63 4.61 4.78
C THR A 42 16.14 3.70 3.65
N LEU A 43 14.92 3.15 3.76
CA LEU A 43 14.34 2.28 2.74
C LEU A 43 14.13 3.03 1.42
N SER A 44 13.64 4.28 1.48
CA SER A 44 13.45 5.12 0.30
C SER A 44 14.78 5.46 -0.37
N LEU A 45 15.84 5.72 0.41
CA LEU A 45 17.17 5.97 -0.15
C LEU A 45 17.71 4.73 -0.87
N ILE A 46 17.52 3.53 -0.31
CA ILE A 46 17.89 2.27 -0.96
C ILE A 46 17.10 2.09 -2.26
N ALA A 47 15.78 2.30 -2.23
CA ALA A 47 14.94 2.23 -3.43
C ALA A 47 15.40 3.20 -4.53
N VAL A 48 15.68 4.46 -4.19
CA VAL A 48 16.20 5.45 -5.14
C VAL A 48 17.57 5.07 -5.70
N ALA A 49 18.46 4.51 -4.87
CA ALA A 49 19.76 4.02 -5.34
C ALA A 49 19.61 2.87 -6.35
N LEU A 50 18.68 1.95 -6.09
CA LEU A 50 18.37 0.83 -6.99
C LEU A 50 17.75 1.31 -8.31
N MET A 51 16.78 2.22 -8.25
CA MET A 51 16.20 2.88 -9.45
C MET A 51 17.28 3.59 -10.27
N THR A 52 18.18 4.31 -9.61
CA THR A 52 19.30 5.00 -10.28
C THR A 52 20.22 4.00 -10.97
N LEU A 53 20.51 2.87 -10.33
CA LEU A 53 21.33 1.81 -10.93
C LEU A 53 20.65 1.17 -12.15
N HIS A 54 19.32 0.94 -12.11
CA HIS A 54 18.54 0.52 -13.26
C HIS A 54 18.70 1.51 -14.43
N VAL A 55 18.44 2.80 -14.19
CA VAL A 55 18.53 3.85 -15.23
C VAL A 55 19.92 3.93 -15.83
N VAL A 56 20.97 3.95 -14.99
CA VAL A 56 22.36 4.05 -15.47
C VAL A 56 22.73 2.84 -16.32
N THR A 57 22.43 1.62 -15.85
CA THR A 57 22.76 0.40 -16.59
C THR A 57 21.96 0.27 -17.89
N TYR A 58 20.70 0.70 -17.90
CA TYR A 58 19.86 0.77 -19.09
C TYR A 58 20.42 1.73 -20.14
N LEU A 59 20.79 2.96 -19.74
CA LEU A 59 21.36 3.95 -20.66
C LEU A 59 22.72 3.50 -21.23
N MET A 60 23.55 2.83 -20.42
CA MET A 60 24.81 2.25 -20.90
C MET A 60 24.59 1.16 -21.96
N LEU A 61 23.53 0.34 -21.82
CA LEU A 61 23.20 -0.71 -22.79
C LEU A 61 22.75 -0.13 -24.12
N ILE A 62 21.89 0.90 -24.10
CA ILE A 62 21.39 1.54 -25.32
C ILE A 62 22.50 2.28 -26.06
N ASN A 63 23.35 3.00 -25.33
CA ASN A 63 24.42 3.78 -25.94
C ASN A 63 25.63 2.93 -26.37
N GLN A 64 25.57 1.60 -26.19
CA GLN A 64 26.65 0.63 -26.48
C GLN A 64 28.02 1.07 -25.94
N SER A 65 28.05 1.86 -24.86
CA SER A 65 29.22 2.61 -24.43
C SER A 65 30.21 1.78 -23.61
N PHE A 66 30.07 0.45 -23.63
CA PHE A 66 30.78 -0.46 -22.74
C PHE A 66 31.30 -1.68 -23.49
N ASP A 67 32.63 -1.86 -23.46
CA ASP A 67 33.33 -2.91 -24.22
C ASP A 67 32.91 -4.34 -23.80
N ASN A 68 32.49 -4.52 -22.54
CA ASN A 68 32.05 -5.81 -22.02
C ASN A 68 30.52 -5.89 -21.88
N ILE A 69 29.84 -6.03 -23.02
CA ILE A 69 28.38 -6.10 -23.11
C ILE A 69 27.79 -7.24 -22.24
N LYS A 70 28.49 -8.39 -22.12
CA LYS A 70 28.01 -9.52 -21.30
C LYS A 70 27.94 -9.15 -19.81
N PHE A 71 28.98 -8.50 -19.30
CA PHE A 71 29.02 -8.04 -17.92
C PHE A 71 27.92 -6.99 -17.67
N LEU A 72 27.78 -6.01 -18.56
CA LEU A 72 26.78 -4.96 -18.43
C LEU A 72 25.35 -5.51 -18.45
N LYS A 73 25.03 -6.47 -19.32
CA LYS A 73 23.73 -7.14 -19.33
C LYS A 73 23.42 -7.84 -18.01
N ARG A 74 24.42 -8.49 -17.39
CA ARG A 74 24.26 -9.11 -16.07
C ARG A 74 24.03 -8.08 -14.97
N MET A 75 24.76 -6.98 -14.98
CA MET A 75 24.55 -5.89 -14.02
C MET A 75 23.16 -5.27 -14.17
N HIS A 76 22.72 -5.02 -15.40
CA HIS A 76 21.38 -4.53 -15.66
C HIS A 76 20.30 -5.51 -15.20
N TYR A 77 20.44 -6.82 -15.48
CA TYR A 77 19.52 -7.84 -15.00
C TYR A 77 19.38 -7.81 -13.46
N LEU A 78 20.48 -7.72 -12.72
CA LEU A 78 20.45 -7.67 -11.25
C LEU A 78 19.87 -6.37 -10.70
N ALA A 79 20.11 -5.26 -11.39
CA ALA A 79 19.67 -3.93 -10.98
C ALA A 79 18.30 -3.53 -11.51
N SER A 80 17.73 -4.33 -12.42
CA SER A 80 16.51 -3.93 -13.10
C SER A 80 15.33 -3.93 -12.14
N VAL A 81 14.48 -2.90 -12.23
CA VAL A 81 13.28 -2.81 -11.42
C VAL A 81 12.13 -3.68 -11.96
N GLN A 82 12.17 -4.04 -13.25
CA GLN A 82 11.14 -4.80 -13.96
C GLN A 82 11.35 -6.32 -13.97
N VAL A 83 12.57 -6.77 -13.63
CA VAL A 83 12.99 -8.15 -13.91
C VAL A 83 12.71 -9.03 -12.71
N ASP A 84 12.01 -10.14 -12.96
CA ASP A 84 11.81 -11.21 -12.01
C ASP A 84 13.14 -11.72 -11.39
N ASN A 85 13.11 -11.88 -10.07
CA ASN A 85 14.20 -12.23 -9.15
C ASN A 85 15.38 -11.24 -9.14
N SER A 86 15.15 -9.98 -9.52
CA SER A 86 16.14 -8.91 -9.40
C SER A 86 16.33 -8.45 -7.95
N ILE A 87 17.39 -7.67 -7.68
CA ILE A 87 17.62 -7.10 -6.34
C ILE A 87 16.48 -6.14 -5.93
N PRO A 88 15.99 -5.22 -6.79
CA PRO A 88 14.87 -4.34 -6.45
C PRO A 88 13.59 -5.08 -6.07
N GLU A 89 13.23 -6.13 -6.80
CA GLU A 89 12.03 -6.91 -6.53
C GLU A 89 12.15 -7.70 -5.22
N ILE A 90 13.27 -8.40 -4.98
CA ILE A 90 13.51 -9.10 -3.70
C ILE A 90 13.43 -8.12 -2.53
N PHE A 91 13.96 -6.90 -2.72
CA PHE A 91 13.86 -5.84 -1.72
C PHE A 91 12.39 -5.41 -1.50
N ASN A 92 11.61 -5.22 -2.57
CA ASN A 92 10.19 -4.88 -2.48
C ASN A 92 9.38 -5.97 -1.76
N HIS A 93 9.58 -7.24 -2.13
CA HIS A 93 8.99 -8.41 -1.46
C HIS A 93 9.28 -8.42 0.04
N GLY A 94 10.54 -8.19 0.43
CA GLY A 94 10.94 -8.13 1.83
C GLY A 94 10.21 -7.02 2.60
N MET A 95 10.03 -5.86 1.97
CA MET A 95 9.30 -4.74 2.57
C MET A 95 7.78 -5.03 2.69
N LEU A 96 7.15 -5.59 1.66
CA LEU A 96 5.73 -5.98 1.72
C LEU A 96 5.46 -7.01 2.81
N PHE A 97 6.29 -8.06 2.88
CA PHE A 97 6.22 -9.06 3.95
C PHE A 97 6.37 -8.41 5.33
N MET A 98 7.35 -7.51 5.49
CA MET A 98 7.58 -6.80 6.75
C MET A 98 6.35 -5.96 7.14
N ALA A 99 5.75 -5.21 6.19
CA ALA A 99 4.55 -4.43 6.46
C ALA A 99 3.39 -5.33 6.92
N ALA A 100 3.14 -6.42 6.20
CA ALA A 100 2.09 -7.38 6.54
C ALA A 100 2.28 -7.99 7.94
N PHE A 101 3.52 -8.37 8.26
CA PHE A 101 3.88 -8.91 9.57
C PHE A 101 3.70 -7.88 10.69
N LEU A 102 4.17 -6.64 10.51
CA LEU A 102 4.03 -5.58 11.52
C LEU A 102 2.56 -5.23 11.81
N PHE A 103 1.70 -5.20 10.79
CA PHE A 103 0.26 -5.04 10.99
C PHE A 103 -0.36 -6.25 11.72
N LEU A 104 0.09 -7.47 11.42
CA LEU A 104 -0.38 -8.67 12.12
C LEU A 104 -0.01 -8.64 13.61
N VAL A 105 1.23 -8.29 13.94
CA VAL A 105 1.67 -8.12 15.33
C VAL A 105 0.84 -7.04 16.02
N SER A 106 0.62 -5.90 15.35
CA SER A 106 -0.24 -4.83 15.87
C SER A 106 -1.67 -5.32 16.14
N PHE A 107 -2.23 -6.16 15.26
CA PHE A 107 -3.53 -6.79 15.49
C PHE A 107 -3.52 -7.63 16.75
N TYR A 108 -2.49 -8.45 17.00
CA TYR A 108 -2.43 -9.26 18.21
C TYR A 108 -2.34 -8.42 19.50
N GLU A 109 -1.79 -7.19 19.44
CA GLU A 109 -1.72 -6.30 20.60
C GLU A 109 -3.08 -5.70 21.01
N VAL A 110 -3.89 -5.25 20.05
CA VAL A 110 -5.12 -4.47 20.33
C VAL A 110 -6.41 -5.08 19.79
N ARG A 111 -6.30 -6.15 18.99
CA ARG A 111 -7.40 -6.88 18.34
C ARG A 111 -8.34 -6.00 17.50
N ALA A 112 -7.81 -4.92 16.93
CA ALA A 112 -8.57 -4.05 16.03
C ALA A 112 -8.66 -4.65 14.63
N ARG A 113 -9.88 -4.87 14.13
CA ARG A 113 -10.13 -5.60 12.87
C ARG A 113 -9.45 -4.97 11.66
N ILE A 114 -9.35 -3.63 11.63
CA ILE A 114 -8.66 -2.91 10.55
C ILE A 114 -7.20 -3.36 10.40
N LEU A 115 -6.50 -3.66 11.50
CA LEU A 115 -5.10 -4.09 11.46
C LEU A 115 -4.96 -5.48 10.84
N LEU A 116 -5.90 -6.38 11.14
CA LEU A 116 -5.93 -7.70 10.52
C LEU A 116 -6.20 -7.59 9.02
N ILE A 117 -7.14 -6.73 8.60
CA ILE A 117 -7.45 -6.58 7.18
C ILE A 117 -6.31 -5.94 6.42
N VAL A 118 -5.71 -4.88 6.95
CA VAL A 118 -4.56 -4.26 6.30
C VAL A 118 -3.43 -5.28 6.20
N SER A 119 -3.18 -6.08 7.25
CA SER A 119 -2.23 -7.19 7.20
C SER A 119 -2.56 -8.20 6.09
N ILE A 120 -3.81 -8.67 6.00
CA ILE A 120 -4.25 -9.61 4.96
C ILE A 120 -4.11 -9.00 3.56
N PHE A 121 -4.47 -7.72 3.38
CA PHE A 121 -4.32 -7.01 2.10
C PHE A 121 -2.85 -6.93 1.68
N THR A 122 -1.98 -6.47 2.57
CA THR A 122 -0.54 -6.39 2.28
C THR A 122 0.10 -7.75 2.12
N GLY A 123 -0.39 -8.76 2.85
CA GLY A 123 0.06 -10.14 2.72
C GLY A 123 -0.39 -10.76 1.41
N PHE A 124 -1.59 -10.42 0.93
CA PHE A 124 -2.06 -10.81 -0.41
C PHE A 124 -1.20 -10.15 -1.48
N ALA A 125 -0.92 -8.85 -1.41
CA ALA A 125 -0.02 -8.19 -2.36
C ALA A 125 1.37 -8.87 -2.40
N TRP A 126 1.93 -9.20 -1.24
CA TRP A 126 3.18 -9.97 -1.17
C TRP A 126 3.08 -11.35 -1.84
N VAL A 127 1.99 -12.08 -1.62
CA VAL A 127 1.76 -13.38 -2.28
C VAL A 127 1.54 -13.23 -3.77
N ASP A 128 0.84 -12.17 -4.19
CA ASP A 128 0.57 -11.86 -5.59
C ASP A 128 1.87 -11.63 -6.34
N ASP A 129 2.72 -10.71 -5.88
CA ASP A 129 4.01 -10.43 -6.51
C ASP A 129 4.92 -11.67 -6.51
N SER A 130 5.06 -12.35 -5.36
CA SER A 130 5.99 -13.49 -5.24
C SER A 130 5.56 -14.76 -5.98
N MET A 131 4.26 -14.93 -6.22
CA MET A 131 3.72 -16.09 -6.93
C MET A 131 3.17 -15.74 -8.32
N GLN A 132 3.22 -14.47 -8.71
CA GLN A 132 2.63 -13.94 -9.95
C GLN A 132 1.17 -14.38 -10.07
N TYR A 133 0.37 -14.19 -9.02
CA TYR A 133 -1.02 -14.67 -9.03
C TYR A 133 -1.81 -14.01 -10.16
N HIS A 134 -1.75 -12.68 -10.29
CA HIS A 134 -2.51 -11.94 -11.30
C HIS A 134 -2.09 -12.31 -12.72
N GLU A 135 -0.81 -12.53 -13.00
CA GLU A 135 -0.32 -12.98 -14.31
C GLU A 135 -0.79 -14.40 -14.63
N ARG A 136 -0.63 -15.34 -13.69
CA ARG A 136 -0.95 -16.76 -13.93
C ARG A 136 -2.45 -16.98 -14.06
N VAL A 137 -3.21 -16.38 -13.16
CA VAL A 137 -4.68 -16.47 -13.20
C VAL A 137 -5.20 -15.65 -14.36
N GLY A 138 -4.67 -14.46 -14.60
CA GLY A 138 -5.06 -13.60 -15.72
C GLY A 138 -4.83 -14.27 -17.07
N GLY A 139 -3.65 -14.85 -17.29
CA GLY A 139 -3.35 -15.62 -18.50
C GLY A 139 -4.24 -16.85 -18.67
N HIS A 140 -4.59 -17.54 -17.57
CA HIS A 140 -5.55 -18.64 -17.62
C HIS A 140 -6.96 -18.16 -18.01
N LEU A 141 -7.44 -17.08 -17.40
CA LEU A 141 -8.74 -16.48 -17.70
C LEU A 141 -8.81 -16.00 -19.16
N ALA A 142 -7.80 -15.27 -19.61
CA ALA A 142 -7.70 -14.77 -20.98
C ALA A 142 -7.77 -15.89 -22.01
N LYS A 143 -7.07 -17.00 -21.76
CA LYS A 143 -7.10 -18.18 -22.64
C LYS A 143 -8.42 -18.93 -22.57
N HIS A 144 -9.01 -19.09 -21.37
CA HIS A 144 -10.22 -19.88 -21.17
C HIS A 144 -11.47 -19.20 -21.75
N PHE A 145 -11.58 -17.89 -21.57
CA PHE A 145 -12.71 -17.10 -22.06
C PHE A 145 -12.45 -16.47 -23.44
N GLU A 146 -11.28 -16.71 -24.03
CA GLU A 146 -10.86 -16.17 -25.34
C GLU A 146 -11.10 -14.66 -25.45
N PHE A 147 -10.63 -13.91 -24.44
CA PHE A 147 -10.86 -12.47 -24.39
C PHE A 147 -10.30 -11.77 -25.63
N MET A 148 -11.09 -10.82 -26.16
CA MET A 148 -10.62 -9.95 -27.22
C MET A 148 -9.83 -8.78 -26.63
N PRO A 149 -8.79 -8.28 -27.34
CA PRO A 149 -8.15 -7.02 -26.99
C PRO A 149 -9.17 -5.90 -26.82
N LEU A 150 -9.06 -5.11 -25.75
CA LEU A 150 -10.05 -4.11 -25.39
C LEU A 150 -9.35 -2.80 -25.00
N PHE A 151 -9.80 -1.67 -25.54
CA PHE A 151 -9.26 -0.33 -25.26
C PHE A 151 -7.73 -0.20 -25.44
N GLY A 152 -7.12 -0.99 -26.32
CA GLY A 152 -5.67 -1.00 -26.56
C GLY A 152 -4.89 -2.00 -25.71
N LEU A 153 -5.55 -2.67 -24.75
CA LEU A 153 -4.99 -3.76 -23.97
C LEU A 153 -5.01 -5.07 -24.75
N ARG A 154 -3.99 -5.90 -24.53
CA ARG A 154 -3.94 -7.27 -25.05
C ARG A 154 -4.96 -8.13 -24.29
N SER A 155 -5.28 -9.29 -24.84
CA SER A 155 -6.19 -10.23 -24.18
C SER A 155 -5.70 -10.69 -22.81
N VAL A 156 -4.37 -10.85 -22.64
CA VAL A 156 -3.75 -11.23 -21.37
C VAL A 156 -3.91 -10.14 -20.30
N ASP A 157 -3.67 -8.88 -20.65
CA ASP A 157 -3.80 -7.72 -19.75
C ASP A 157 -5.26 -7.57 -19.24
N VAL A 158 -6.24 -7.82 -20.12
CA VAL A 158 -7.66 -7.88 -19.72
C VAL A 158 -7.92 -9.01 -18.70
N GLY A 159 -7.25 -10.14 -18.90
CA GLY A 159 -7.27 -11.26 -17.95
C GLY A 159 -6.66 -10.90 -16.60
N GLU A 160 -5.52 -10.21 -16.58
CA GLU A 160 -4.82 -9.74 -15.37
C GLU A 160 -5.69 -8.76 -14.58
N LEU A 161 -6.30 -7.77 -15.25
CA LEU A 161 -7.27 -6.86 -14.63
C LEU A 161 -8.46 -7.60 -14.01
N LEU A 162 -8.94 -8.67 -14.66
CA LEU A 162 -10.01 -9.50 -14.11
C LEU A 162 -9.53 -10.30 -12.89
N ALA A 163 -8.31 -10.84 -12.91
CA ALA A 163 -7.73 -11.55 -11.77
C ALA A 163 -7.61 -10.64 -10.53
N TRP A 164 -7.09 -9.42 -10.68
CA TRP A 164 -7.08 -8.43 -9.60
C TRP A 164 -8.49 -8.04 -9.15
N SER A 165 -9.42 -7.87 -10.08
CA SER A 165 -10.82 -7.56 -9.76
C SER A 165 -11.47 -8.68 -8.92
N MET A 166 -11.20 -9.95 -9.27
CA MET A 166 -11.67 -11.10 -8.52
C MET A 166 -11.09 -11.14 -7.11
N ALA A 167 -9.78 -10.88 -6.96
CA ALA A 167 -9.14 -10.78 -5.66
C ALA A 167 -9.76 -9.65 -4.82
N GLY A 168 -9.91 -8.46 -5.39
CA GLY A 168 -10.55 -7.32 -4.73
C GLY A 168 -11.97 -7.62 -4.26
N VAL A 169 -12.80 -8.24 -5.11
CA VAL A 169 -14.17 -8.66 -4.77
C VAL A 169 -14.16 -9.70 -3.65
N ALA A 170 -13.25 -10.68 -3.69
CA ALA A 170 -13.11 -11.70 -2.65
C ALA A 170 -12.73 -11.10 -1.29
N MET A 171 -12.03 -9.96 -1.26
CA MET A 171 -11.67 -9.25 -0.03
C MET A 171 -12.79 -8.33 0.50
N LEU A 172 -13.78 -7.95 -0.30
CA LEU A 172 -14.86 -7.04 0.12
C LEU A 172 -15.60 -7.48 1.40
N PRO A 173 -15.99 -8.76 1.59
CA PRO A 173 -16.64 -9.20 2.83
C PRO A 173 -15.78 -8.95 4.07
N LEU A 174 -14.46 -9.09 3.96
CA LEU A 174 -13.54 -8.76 5.04
C LEU A 174 -13.62 -7.26 5.32
N PHE A 175 -13.45 -6.40 4.30
CA PHE A 175 -13.52 -4.95 4.49
C PHE A 175 -14.82 -4.49 5.16
N VAL A 176 -15.96 -5.06 4.73
CA VAL A 176 -17.27 -4.82 5.37
C VAL A 176 -17.24 -5.27 6.83
N TRP A 177 -16.71 -6.45 7.13
CA TRP A 177 -16.60 -6.96 8.51
C TRP A 177 -15.74 -6.07 9.44
N ALA A 178 -14.62 -5.50 8.97
CA ALA A 178 -13.88 -4.52 9.77
C ALA A 178 -14.61 -3.20 9.90
N TYR A 179 -15.23 -2.71 8.82
CA TYR A 179 -15.97 -1.46 8.85
C TYR A 179 -17.13 -1.50 9.85
N LEU A 180 -17.89 -2.60 9.86
CA LEU A 180 -18.98 -2.83 10.82
C LEU A 180 -18.48 -2.99 12.26
N GLY A 181 -17.23 -3.44 12.46
CA GLY A 181 -16.60 -3.59 13.76
C GLY A 181 -15.66 -2.46 14.14
N ARG A 182 -15.79 -1.28 13.52
CA ARG A 182 -14.83 -0.19 13.67
C ARG A 182 -14.74 0.35 15.09
N ARG A 183 -13.54 0.71 15.53
CA ARG A 183 -13.24 1.33 16.83
C ARG A 183 -12.76 2.78 16.65
N SER A 184 -12.75 3.57 17.74
CA SER A 184 -12.37 5.00 17.66
C SER A 184 -10.92 5.26 17.21
N GLY A 185 -10.04 4.26 17.34
CA GLY A 185 -8.66 4.30 16.81
C GLY A 185 -8.54 4.00 15.31
N ASP A 186 -9.52 3.32 14.70
CA ASP A 186 -9.42 2.81 13.33
C ASP A 186 -9.34 3.94 12.31
N ALA A 187 -10.04 5.05 12.55
CA ALA A 187 -9.98 6.22 11.66
C ALA A 187 -8.56 6.79 11.58
N ASN A 188 -7.78 6.73 12.66
CA ASN A 188 -6.40 7.21 12.63
C ASN A 188 -5.49 6.25 11.85
N VAL A 189 -5.65 4.94 12.07
CA VAL A 189 -4.92 3.91 11.30
C VAL A 189 -5.23 4.04 9.81
N PHE A 190 -6.51 4.17 9.45
CA PHE A 190 -6.94 4.32 8.07
C PHE A 190 -6.30 5.53 7.39
N ARG A 191 -6.27 6.69 8.05
CA ARG A 191 -5.63 7.90 7.47
C ARG A 191 -4.14 7.71 7.21
N LEU A 192 -3.43 6.99 8.07
CA LEU A 192 -2.00 6.72 7.88
C LEU A 192 -1.75 5.73 6.75
N VAL A 193 -2.60 4.71 6.62
CA VAL A 193 -2.44 3.62 5.65
C VAL A 193 -2.98 3.98 4.27
N ALA A 194 -4.00 4.84 4.17
CA ALA A 194 -4.70 5.11 2.92
C ALA A 194 -3.77 5.66 1.82
N LEU A 195 -2.91 6.63 2.13
CA LEU A 195 -2.06 7.25 1.10
C LEU A 195 -1.03 6.26 0.53
N PRO A 196 -0.25 5.51 1.34
CA PRO A 196 0.63 4.46 0.81
C PRO A 196 -0.10 3.39 0.00
N LEU A 197 -1.28 2.93 0.44
CA LEU A 197 -2.04 1.92 -0.31
C LEU A 197 -2.59 2.46 -1.64
N ILE A 198 -3.10 3.70 -1.65
CA ILE A 198 -3.55 4.35 -2.89
C ILE A 198 -2.37 4.52 -3.85
N ALA A 199 -1.21 4.94 -3.35
CA ALA A 199 0.00 5.05 -4.16
C ALA A 199 0.42 3.70 -4.72
N LEU A 200 0.42 2.63 -3.91
CA LEU A 200 0.75 1.28 -4.34
C LEU A 200 -0.17 0.81 -5.48
N VAL A 201 -1.50 0.91 -5.30
CA VAL A 201 -2.46 0.52 -6.34
C VAL A 201 -2.34 1.39 -7.60
N ALA A 202 -2.06 2.69 -7.45
CA ALA A 202 -1.84 3.55 -8.60
C ALA A 202 -0.59 3.15 -9.39
N CYS A 203 0.48 2.74 -8.72
CA CYS A 203 1.70 2.25 -9.36
C CYS A 203 1.47 0.92 -10.07
N GLY A 204 1.00 -0.10 -9.36
CA GLY A 204 0.84 -1.45 -9.92
C GLY A 204 -0.35 -1.67 -10.85
N VAL A 205 -1.28 -0.72 -10.95
CA VAL A 205 -2.43 -0.84 -11.86
C VAL A 205 -2.48 0.31 -12.85
N VAL A 206 -2.43 1.56 -12.39
CA VAL A 206 -2.65 2.70 -13.30
C VAL A 206 -1.44 2.93 -14.18
N PHE A 207 -0.23 2.95 -13.60
CA PHE A 207 0.99 3.16 -14.38
C PHE A 207 1.31 1.97 -15.28
N ASP A 208 1.12 0.73 -14.82
CA ASP A 208 1.19 -0.47 -15.65
C ASP A 208 0.27 -0.39 -16.88
N MET A 209 -1.02 -0.10 -16.69
CA MET A 209 -1.94 0.06 -17.82
C MET A 209 -1.54 1.18 -18.79
N ILE A 210 -1.02 2.31 -18.29
CA ILE A 210 -0.52 3.39 -19.15
C ILE A 210 0.72 2.92 -19.92
N HIS A 211 1.60 2.16 -19.28
CA HIS A 211 2.81 1.62 -19.90
C HIS A 211 2.48 0.70 -21.08
N ILE A 212 1.50 -0.18 -20.92
CA ILE A 212 1.00 -1.05 -21.99
C ILE A 212 0.43 -0.24 -23.16
N LEU A 213 -0.31 0.84 -22.88
CA LEU A 213 -0.97 1.66 -23.91
C LEU A 213 0.00 2.55 -24.70
N PHE A 214 1.17 2.88 -24.15
CA PHE A 214 2.13 3.80 -24.76
C PHE A 214 3.53 3.17 -24.89
N PRO A 215 3.75 2.27 -25.89
CA PRO A 215 4.98 1.46 -26.02
C PRO A 215 6.20 2.23 -26.58
N ASN A 216 6.37 3.50 -26.23
CA ASN A 216 7.53 4.31 -26.62
C ASN A 216 8.72 4.04 -25.71
N GLU A 217 9.94 3.84 -26.23
CA GLU A 217 11.11 3.47 -25.41
C GLU A 217 11.48 4.49 -24.32
N THR A 218 11.45 5.79 -24.63
CA THR A 218 11.81 6.84 -23.64
C THR A 218 10.72 7.01 -22.60
N LEU A 219 9.46 7.00 -23.03
CA LEU A 219 8.32 7.05 -22.12
C LEU A 219 8.23 5.77 -21.28
N GLY A 220 8.58 4.62 -21.85
CA GLY A 220 8.61 3.32 -21.19
C GLY A 220 9.56 3.31 -20.02
N LEU A 221 10.78 3.85 -20.16
CA LEU A 221 11.70 4.01 -19.02
C LEU A 221 11.11 4.88 -17.91
N VAL A 222 10.43 5.98 -18.25
CA VAL A 222 9.79 6.84 -17.25
C VAL A 222 8.63 6.13 -16.56
N LEU A 223 7.77 5.45 -17.33
CA LEU A 223 6.62 4.72 -16.81
C LEU A 223 7.07 3.57 -15.92
N THR A 224 8.12 2.85 -16.30
CA THR A 224 8.78 1.82 -15.46
C THR A 224 9.23 2.36 -14.11
N ILE A 225 9.86 3.54 -14.09
CA ILE A 225 10.29 4.15 -12.82
C ILE A 225 9.09 4.63 -11.99
N LEU A 226 8.01 5.06 -12.64
CA LEU A 226 6.78 5.46 -11.94
C LEU A 226 5.97 4.27 -11.42
N GLU A 227 5.99 3.16 -12.15
CA GLU A 227 5.38 1.87 -11.84
C GLU A 227 6.20 1.19 -10.73
N ASP A 228 7.18 0.36 -11.07
CA ASP A 228 7.98 -0.42 -10.12
C ASP A 228 8.68 0.44 -9.07
N GLY A 229 9.25 1.57 -9.50
CA GLY A 229 9.93 2.49 -8.59
C GLY A 229 8.98 3.22 -7.64
N GLY A 230 7.78 3.55 -8.11
CA GLY A 230 6.71 4.13 -7.31
C GLY A 230 6.16 3.14 -6.28
N GLU A 231 6.01 1.87 -6.66
CA GLU A 231 5.65 0.79 -5.75
C GLU A 231 6.65 0.66 -4.61
N MET A 232 7.94 0.58 -4.92
CA MET A 232 8.99 0.47 -3.89
C MET A 232 8.90 1.60 -2.84
N LEU A 233 8.64 2.84 -3.29
CA LEU A 233 8.47 3.97 -2.38
C LEU A 233 7.15 3.91 -1.59
N ALA A 234 6.06 3.46 -2.22
CA ALA A 234 4.78 3.27 -1.56
C ALA A 234 4.87 2.18 -0.47
N VAL A 235 5.53 1.06 -0.76
CA VAL A 235 5.77 -0.02 0.20
C VAL A 235 6.72 0.43 1.31
N ALA A 236 7.79 1.17 1.00
CA ALA A 236 8.65 1.75 2.03
C ALA A 236 7.88 2.66 3.00
N ALA A 237 6.96 3.48 2.49
CA ALA A 237 6.06 4.29 3.33
C ALA A 237 5.09 3.41 4.15
N LEU A 238 4.59 2.31 3.57
CA LEU A 238 3.70 1.37 4.24
C LEU A 238 4.38 0.64 5.39
N VAL A 239 5.64 0.23 5.26
CA VAL A 239 6.46 -0.33 6.35
C VAL A 239 6.59 0.67 7.50
N ALA A 240 6.90 1.92 7.20
CA ALA A 240 7.05 2.97 8.21
C ALA A 240 5.73 3.26 8.95
N VAL A 241 4.61 3.25 8.22
CA VAL A 241 3.27 3.34 8.81
C VAL A 241 2.97 2.13 9.68
N ALA A 242 3.25 0.92 9.22
CA ALA A 242 3.03 -0.31 9.99
C ALA A 242 3.82 -0.28 11.31
N LEU A 243 5.08 0.17 11.26
CA LEU A 243 5.91 0.32 12.45
C LEU A 243 5.39 1.39 13.41
N THR A 244 4.95 2.52 12.86
CA THR A 244 4.36 3.64 13.62
C THR A 244 3.09 3.19 14.35
N VAL A 245 2.24 2.43 13.66
CA VAL A 245 1.04 1.82 14.23
C VAL A 245 1.40 0.83 15.33
N LEU A 246 2.35 -0.08 15.09
CA LEU A 246 2.79 -1.06 16.10
C LEU A 246 3.28 -0.37 17.38
N ARG A 247 4.21 0.58 17.25
CA ARG A 247 4.85 1.27 18.38
C ARG A 247 3.87 2.10 19.21
N ASN A 248 2.71 2.43 18.65
CA ASN A 248 1.73 3.32 19.27
C ASN A 248 0.34 2.69 19.40
N ALA A 249 0.18 1.40 19.11
CA ALA A 249 -1.11 0.71 19.05
C ALA A 249 -1.90 0.92 20.34
N LYS A 250 -1.31 0.62 21.50
CA LYS A 250 -1.97 0.80 22.80
C LYS A 250 -2.43 2.24 23.06
N LYS A 251 -1.66 3.24 22.63
CA LYS A 251 -2.04 4.66 22.79
C LYS A 251 -3.20 5.04 21.86
N VAL A 252 -3.12 4.62 20.59
CA VAL A 252 -4.18 4.84 19.59
C VAL A 252 -5.52 4.23 20.04
N TYR A 253 -5.48 3.10 20.74
CA TYR A 253 -6.66 2.39 21.22
C TYR A 253 -6.93 2.57 22.73
N ALA A 254 -6.19 3.43 23.45
CA ALA A 254 -6.33 3.59 24.91
C ALA A 254 -7.73 4.08 25.33
N GLY A 255 -8.44 4.80 24.46
CA GLY A 255 -9.82 5.26 24.70
C GLY A 255 -10.92 4.26 24.36
N THR A 256 -10.60 2.98 24.18
CA THR A 256 -11.57 1.93 23.76
C THR A 256 -11.71 0.79 24.76
N GLN A 257 -11.41 1.02 26.04
CA GLN A 257 -11.85 0.12 27.11
C GLN A 257 -13.31 0.43 27.46
N THR A 258 -14.22 -0.19 26.72
CA THR A 258 -15.64 -0.36 27.09
C THR A 258 -16.07 -1.73 26.62
#